data_AF-A0AB38DA45-F1
#
_entry.id   AF-A0AB38DA45-F1
#
_cell.length_a   1.000
_cell.length_b   1.000
_cell.length_c   1.000
_cell.angle_alpha   90.00
_cell.angle_beta   90.00
_cell.angle_gamma   90.00
#
_symmetry.space_group_name_H-M   'P 1'
#
loop_
_entity.id
_entity.type
_entity.pdbx_description
1 polymer ?
#
loop_
_entity_poly.entity_id
_entity_poly.type
_entity_poly.pdbx_seq_one_letter_code
_entity_poly.pdbx_strand_id
1 'polypeptide(L)'
;MEGAACSTSTVEEFNRRRRVLRVLLVWDAPNLDMGLGAILGGRPSAENRPRFDALGRWLLERTAAYSADHADCLVEPEATVFTNIAPGSAEVVRPWVEALRNVGFAVFAKPKIDEDSDVDVDMLAHIELRSTEGLAGVLVASADGQAFREPLEIIAGDGVPVSVLGFREHASWALTSDILEFVDLEDIPGVFPRALPRVGLDSLPDEGAWLQPFRPLSALLTSRT
;
A
#
# COMPACT_ATOMS: atom_id res chain seq x y z
N MET A 1 -20.04 49.41 37.53
CA MET A 1 -20.50 48.01 37.62
C MET A 1 -20.25 47.39 36.27
N GLU A 2 -19.24 46.51 36.24
CA GLU A 2 -18.76 45.77 35.09
C GLU A 2 -19.85 44.92 34.43
N GLY A 3 -19.99 45.07 33.11
CA GLY A 3 -20.70 44.13 32.26
C GLY A 3 -19.67 43.28 31.52
N ALA A 4 -19.66 41.98 31.81
CA ALA A 4 -18.74 41.00 31.26
C ALA A 4 -18.81 40.94 29.73
N ALA A 5 -17.67 41.19 29.07
CA ALA A 5 -17.44 40.83 27.69
C ALA A 5 -17.28 39.29 27.61
N CYS A 6 -18.36 38.60 27.24
CA CYS A 6 -18.33 37.18 26.93
C CYS A 6 -17.72 37.00 25.52
N SER A 7 -16.41 36.75 25.51
CA SER A 7 -15.58 36.02 24.54
C SER A 7 -16.22 35.66 23.19
N THR A 8 -16.27 36.62 22.26
CA THR A 8 -16.44 36.35 20.82
C THR A 8 -15.19 35.69 20.20
N SER A 9 -14.06 35.70 20.90
CA SER A 9 -12.77 35.20 20.42
C SER A 9 -12.70 33.68 20.28
N THR A 10 -13.48 32.91 21.05
CA THR A 10 -13.36 31.44 21.09
C THR A 10 -14.02 30.76 19.89
N VAL A 11 -15.01 31.38 19.24
CA VAL A 11 -15.74 30.80 18.11
C VAL A 11 -15.04 31.08 16.78
N GLU A 12 -14.39 32.24 16.63
CA GLU A 12 -13.56 32.56 15.46
C GLU A 12 -12.26 31.75 15.42
N GLU A 13 -11.70 31.41 16.60
CA GLU A 13 -10.54 30.53 16.72
C GLU A 13 -10.84 29.09 16.30
N PHE A 14 -12.09 28.65 16.52
CA PHE A 14 -12.60 27.33 16.14
C PHE A 14 -12.91 27.22 14.63
N ASN A 15 -13.11 28.35 13.94
CA ASN A 15 -13.47 28.43 12.53
C ASN A 15 -12.27 28.67 11.59
N ARG A 16 -11.03 28.61 12.09
CA ARG A 16 -9.87 28.38 11.21
C ARG A 16 -10.13 27.06 10.48
N ARG A 17 -10.28 27.10 9.16
CA ARG A 17 -10.26 25.89 8.32
C ARG A 17 -8.99 25.14 8.70
N ARG A 18 -9.10 24.11 9.55
CA ARG A 18 -7.95 23.26 9.87
C ARG A 18 -7.44 22.75 8.54
N ARG A 19 -6.16 22.98 8.27
CA ARG A 19 -5.52 22.43 7.07
C ARG A 19 -5.71 20.92 7.13
N VAL A 20 -6.25 20.33 6.07
CA VAL A 20 -6.41 18.88 5.99
C VAL A 20 -5.13 18.31 5.42
N LEU A 21 -4.55 17.32 6.10
CA LEU A 21 -3.42 16.53 5.63
C LEU A 21 -3.86 15.08 5.50
N ARG A 22 -3.23 14.36 4.57
CA ARG A 22 -3.56 12.95 4.31
C ARG A 22 -2.43 12.02 4.67
N VAL A 23 -2.82 10.87 5.20
CA VAL A 23 -1.96 9.69 5.26
C VAL A 23 -2.44 8.78 4.14
N LEU A 24 -1.72 8.87 3.02
CA LEU A 24 -2.12 8.27 1.76
C LEU A 24 -1.57 6.85 1.65
N LEU A 25 -2.43 5.86 1.46
CA LEU A 25 -2.08 4.50 1.07
C LEU A 25 -2.44 4.26 -0.40
N VAL A 26 -1.44 3.96 -1.22
CA VAL A 26 -1.61 3.51 -2.60
C VAL A 26 -1.25 2.03 -2.68
N TRP A 27 -2.17 1.20 -3.14
CA TRP A 27 -2.00 -0.25 -3.22
C TRP A 27 -1.99 -0.74 -4.66
N ASP A 28 -0.87 -1.31 -5.09
CA ASP A 28 -0.66 -1.91 -6.41
C ASP A 28 -1.09 -3.39 -6.37
N ALA A 29 -2.36 -3.66 -6.71
CA ALA A 29 -2.89 -5.02 -6.63
C ALA A 29 -2.19 -6.01 -7.57
N PRO A 30 -1.91 -5.67 -8.85
CA PRO A 30 -1.16 -6.55 -9.74
C PRO A 30 0.21 -6.92 -9.20
N ASN A 31 1.00 -5.95 -8.73
CA ASN A 31 2.36 -6.19 -8.27
C ASN A 31 2.39 -7.05 -7.00
N LEU A 32 1.51 -6.76 -6.03
CA LEU A 32 1.46 -7.54 -4.79
C LEU A 32 0.88 -8.94 -4.98
N ASP A 33 -0.11 -9.13 -5.85
CA ASP A 33 -0.60 -10.48 -6.18
C ASP A 33 0.51 -11.31 -6.87
N MET A 34 1.36 -10.68 -7.69
CA MET A 34 2.51 -11.35 -8.31
C MET A 34 3.59 -11.71 -7.28
N GLY A 35 3.97 -10.78 -6.41
CA GLY A 35 4.96 -11.03 -5.34
C GLY A 35 4.51 -12.12 -4.38
N LEU A 36 3.26 -12.06 -3.94
CA LEU A 36 2.68 -13.13 -3.11
C LEU A 36 2.67 -14.47 -3.85
N GLY A 37 2.35 -14.46 -5.16
CA GLY A 37 2.36 -15.67 -5.96
C GLY A 37 3.75 -16.31 -6.10
N ALA A 38 4.81 -15.49 -6.13
CA ALA A 38 6.19 -15.97 -6.16
C ALA A 38 6.56 -16.67 -4.84
N ILE A 39 6.17 -16.11 -3.70
CA ILE A 39 6.39 -16.70 -2.36
C ILE A 39 5.62 -18.03 -2.22
N LEU A 40 4.38 -18.09 -2.71
CA LEU A 40 3.54 -19.28 -2.64
C LEU A 40 3.89 -20.36 -3.69
N GLY A 41 4.73 -20.03 -4.68
CA GLY A 41 5.00 -20.91 -5.82
C GLY A 41 3.81 -21.13 -6.76
N GLY A 42 2.85 -20.21 -6.79
CA GLY A 42 1.62 -20.33 -7.57
C GLY A 42 0.63 -19.19 -7.33
N ARG A 43 -0.51 -19.20 -8.03
CA ARG A 43 -1.51 -18.12 -7.89
C ARG A 43 -2.08 -18.10 -6.46
N PRO A 44 -2.13 -16.94 -5.78
CA PRO A 44 -2.68 -16.86 -4.43
C PRO A 44 -4.16 -17.24 -4.38
N SER A 45 -4.54 -18.11 -3.45
CA SER A 45 -5.93 -18.37 -3.08
C SER A 45 -6.47 -17.25 -2.18
N ALA A 46 -7.78 -17.20 -1.97
CA ALA A 46 -8.40 -16.20 -1.08
C ALA A 46 -7.86 -16.26 0.37
N GLU A 47 -7.49 -17.44 0.84
CA GLU A 47 -6.98 -17.66 2.21
C GLU A 47 -5.57 -17.10 2.43
N ASN A 48 -4.77 -17.03 1.37
CA ASN A 48 -3.40 -16.54 1.42
C ASN A 48 -3.29 -15.04 1.11
N ARG A 49 -4.40 -14.40 0.70
CA ARG A 49 -4.42 -12.97 0.38
C ARG A 49 -4.42 -12.11 1.64
N PRO A 50 -3.85 -10.88 1.57
CA PRO A 50 -3.85 -9.95 2.69
C PRO A 50 -5.28 -9.54 3.06
N ARG A 51 -5.53 -9.45 4.36
CA ARG A 51 -6.78 -8.96 4.95
C ARG A 51 -6.79 -7.44 4.99
N PHE A 52 -7.59 -6.84 4.11
CA PHE A 52 -7.74 -5.39 4.02
C PHE A 52 -8.37 -4.75 5.26
N ASP A 53 -9.17 -5.49 6.05
CA ASP A 53 -9.68 -4.99 7.33
C ASP A 53 -8.57 -4.83 8.38
N ALA A 54 -7.56 -5.69 8.36
CA ALA A 54 -6.38 -5.56 9.21
C ALA A 54 -5.46 -4.44 8.74
N LEU A 55 -5.22 -4.35 7.43
CA LEU A 55 -4.47 -3.26 6.83
C LEU A 55 -5.10 -1.89 7.11
N GLY A 56 -6.43 -1.79 7.00
CA GLY A 56 -7.17 -0.57 7.31
C GLY A 56 -7.03 -0.14 8.77
N ARG A 57 -7.11 -1.08 9.72
CA ARG A 57 -6.86 -0.79 11.15
C ARG A 57 -5.44 -0.30 11.39
N TRP A 58 -4.45 -0.96 10.79
CA TRP A 58 -3.06 -0.53 10.88
C TRP A 58 -2.82 0.86 10.27
N LEU A 59 -3.46 1.18 9.13
CA LEU A 59 -3.41 2.53 8.55
C LEU A 59 -3.97 3.57 9.52
N LEU A 60 -5.10 3.30 10.17
CA LEU A 60 -5.68 4.22 11.17
C LEU A 60 -4.74 4.47 12.35
N GLU A 61 -4.02 3.43 12.82
CA GLU A 61 -3.01 3.57 13.87
C GLU A 61 -1.85 4.49 13.42
N ARG A 62 -1.37 4.32 12.18
CA ARG A 62 -0.35 5.23 11.61
C ARG A 62 -0.88 6.65 11.43
N THR A 63 -2.12 6.81 11.01
CA THR A 63 -2.75 8.12 10.90
C THR A 63 -2.85 8.81 12.26
N ALA A 64 -3.20 8.08 13.32
CA ALA A 64 -3.22 8.63 14.67
C ALA A 64 -1.83 9.07 15.13
N ALA A 65 -0.78 8.31 14.81
CA ALA A 65 0.60 8.69 15.09
C ALA A 65 1.00 9.99 14.38
N TYR A 66 0.77 10.10 13.07
CA TYR A 66 1.07 11.33 12.32
C TYR A 66 0.23 12.53 12.76
N SER A 67 -1.00 12.29 13.20
CA SER A 67 -1.85 13.35 13.75
C SER A 67 -1.29 13.96 15.03
N ALA A 68 -0.52 13.20 15.83
CA ALA A 68 0.10 13.71 17.05
C ALA A 68 1.17 14.78 16.75
N ASP A 69 1.85 14.66 15.61
CA ASP A 69 2.88 15.61 15.16
C ASP A 69 2.29 16.84 14.44
N HIS A 70 0.99 16.82 14.13
CA HIS A 70 0.29 17.85 13.34
C HIS A 70 -0.95 18.41 14.07
N ALA A 71 -0.78 18.87 15.31
CA ALA A 71 -1.88 19.28 16.20
C ALA A 71 -2.83 20.36 15.61
N ASP A 72 -2.33 21.23 14.73
CA ASP A 72 -3.09 22.30 14.09
C ASP A 72 -3.81 21.86 12.79
N CYS A 73 -3.59 20.63 12.34
CA CYS A 73 -4.17 20.07 11.13
C CYS A 73 -5.24 19.01 11.47
N LEU A 74 -6.12 18.74 10.51
CA LEU A 74 -6.93 17.54 10.51
C LEU A 74 -6.19 16.50 9.66
N VAL A 75 -5.76 15.40 10.26
CA VAL A 75 -5.07 14.33 9.54
C VAL A 75 -6.04 13.18 9.29
N GLU A 76 -6.27 12.85 8.03
CA GLU A 76 -7.21 11.82 7.60
C GLU A 76 -6.51 10.69 6.84
N PRO A 77 -6.96 9.43 6.99
CA PRO A 77 -6.49 8.34 6.16
C PRO A 77 -7.17 8.41 4.78
N GLU A 78 -6.40 8.17 3.72
CA GLU A 78 -6.94 7.94 2.38
C GLU A 78 -6.28 6.69 1.82
N ALA A 79 -7.07 5.70 1.40
CA ALA A 79 -6.54 4.43 0.90
C ALA A 79 -7.19 4.05 -0.43
N THR A 80 -6.37 3.81 -1.45
CA THR A 80 -6.83 3.48 -2.81
C THR A 80 -6.14 2.22 -3.31
N VAL A 81 -6.95 1.23 -3.73
CA VAL A 81 -6.50 0.02 -4.42
C VAL A 81 -6.56 0.22 -5.92
N PHE A 82 -5.42 0.09 -6.60
CA PHE A 82 -5.29 0.14 -8.04
C PHE A 82 -5.26 -1.27 -8.60
N THR A 83 -6.06 -1.52 -9.63
CA THR A 83 -6.20 -2.86 -10.20
C THR A 83 -6.55 -2.83 -11.67
N ASN A 84 -6.10 -3.85 -12.39
CA ASN A 84 -6.48 -4.07 -13.77
C ASN A 84 -7.63 -5.06 -13.89
N ILE A 85 -8.62 -4.74 -14.72
CA ILE A 85 -9.75 -5.64 -15.02
C ILE A 85 -9.55 -6.25 -16.40
N ALA A 86 -9.26 -7.55 -16.43
CA ALA A 86 -9.17 -8.29 -17.68
C ALA A 86 -10.55 -8.41 -18.36
N PRO A 87 -10.63 -8.39 -19.70
CA PRO A 87 -11.89 -8.60 -20.41
C PRO A 87 -12.60 -9.90 -19.96
N GLY A 88 -13.89 -9.81 -19.66
CA GLY A 88 -14.69 -10.94 -19.19
C GLY A 88 -14.52 -11.32 -17.70
N SER A 89 -13.66 -10.64 -16.94
CA SER A 89 -13.44 -10.94 -15.51
C SER A 89 -14.32 -10.13 -14.55
N ALA A 90 -15.11 -9.17 -15.05
CA ALA A 90 -15.83 -8.20 -14.23
C ALA A 90 -16.73 -8.84 -13.15
N GLU A 91 -17.51 -9.87 -13.50
CA GLU A 91 -18.39 -10.55 -12.54
C GLU A 91 -17.62 -11.33 -11.46
N VAL A 92 -16.41 -11.81 -11.78
CA VAL A 92 -15.55 -12.51 -10.82
C VAL A 92 -14.90 -11.53 -9.83
N VAL A 93 -14.55 -10.34 -10.31
CA VAL A 93 -13.82 -9.33 -9.53
C VAL A 93 -14.77 -8.44 -8.70
N ARG A 94 -16.04 -8.30 -9.12
CA ARG A 94 -17.07 -7.48 -8.47
C ARG A 94 -17.19 -7.71 -6.95
N PRO A 95 -17.31 -8.96 -6.43
CA PRO A 95 -17.46 -9.15 -4.99
C PRO A 95 -16.24 -8.67 -4.19
N TRP A 96 -15.04 -8.81 -4.75
CA TRP A 96 -13.81 -8.33 -4.12
C TRP A 96 -13.75 -6.80 -4.09
N VAL A 97 -14.13 -6.13 -5.19
CA VAL A 97 -14.22 -4.65 -5.24
C VAL A 97 -15.24 -4.14 -4.23
N GLU A 98 -16.41 -4.78 -4.13
CA GLU A 98 -17.44 -4.42 -3.16
C GLU A 98 -16.95 -4.62 -1.71
N ALA A 99 -16.22 -5.71 -1.45
CA ALA A 99 -15.63 -5.95 -0.13
C ALA A 99 -14.62 -4.86 0.26
N LEU A 100 -13.72 -4.46 -0.65
CA LEU A 100 -12.76 -3.37 -0.41
C LEU A 100 -13.47 -2.05 -0.06
N ARG A 101 -14.49 -1.71 -0.85
CA ARG A 101 -15.28 -0.49 -0.64
C ARG A 101 -16.06 -0.52 0.67
N ASN A 102 -16.55 -1.67 1.10
CA ASN A 102 -17.21 -1.85 2.39
C ASN A 102 -16.25 -1.68 3.57
N VAL A 103 -14.96 -1.99 3.40
CA VAL A 103 -13.93 -1.71 4.42
C VAL A 103 -13.57 -0.22 4.47
N GLY A 104 -13.73 0.51 3.37
CA GLY A 104 -13.45 1.94 3.27
C GLY A 104 -12.33 2.30 2.30
N PHE A 105 -11.85 1.34 1.50
CA PHE A 105 -10.87 1.59 0.45
C PHE A 105 -11.56 2.12 -0.81
N ALA A 106 -11.00 3.17 -1.40
CA ALA A 106 -11.29 3.51 -2.79
C ALA A 106 -10.71 2.44 -3.72
N VAL A 107 -11.34 2.24 -4.88
CA VAL A 107 -10.85 1.29 -5.89
C VAL A 107 -10.77 1.99 -7.23
N PHE A 108 -9.57 2.07 -7.78
CA PHE A 108 -9.32 2.46 -9.15
C PHE A 108 -9.18 1.20 -10.01
N ALA A 109 -10.14 0.96 -10.89
CA ALA A 109 -10.19 -0.22 -11.74
C ALA A 109 -10.00 0.16 -13.21
N LYS A 110 -8.84 -0.18 -13.79
CA LYS A 110 -8.48 0.14 -15.18
C LYS A 110 -8.68 -1.09 -16.08
N PRO A 111 -9.49 -1.02 -17.15
CA PRO A 111 -9.57 -2.11 -18.11
C PRO A 111 -8.19 -2.43 -18.70
N LYS A 112 -7.80 -3.71 -18.71
CA LYS A 112 -6.57 -4.16 -19.38
C LYS A 112 -6.84 -4.39 -20.86
N ILE A 113 -6.65 -3.34 -21.68
CA ILE A 113 -6.92 -3.38 -23.12
C ILE A 113 -5.71 -3.87 -23.93
N ASP A 114 -4.49 -3.62 -23.45
CA ASP A 114 -3.22 -4.03 -24.03
C ASP A 114 -2.15 -4.26 -22.93
N GLU A 115 -0.91 -4.53 -23.34
CA GLU A 115 0.23 -4.75 -22.43
C GLU A 115 0.68 -3.47 -21.73
N ASP A 116 0.45 -2.30 -22.34
CA ASP A 116 0.79 -0.97 -21.82
C ASP A 116 -0.31 -0.39 -20.90
N SER A 117 -1.37 -1.16 -20.63
CA SER A 117 -2.48 -0.77 -19.77
C SER A 117 -2.16 -0.93 -18.27
N ASP A 118 -0.93 -0.68 -17.84
CA ASP A 118 -0.57 -0.70 -16.41
C ASP A 118 -1.28 0.43 -15.63
N VAL A 119 -1.24 0.36 -14.31
CA VAL A 119 -1.85 1.35 -13.41
C VAL A 119 -0.82 2.30 -12.81
N ASP A 120 0.45 2.22 -13.22
CA ASP A 120 1.57 2.89 -12.56
C ASP A 120 1.49 4.40 -12.74
N VAL A 121 1.17 4.84 -13.96
CA VAL A 121 0.94 6.26 -14.26
C VAL A 121 -0.24 6.82 -13.45
N ASP A 122 -1.31 6.04 -13.27
CA ASP A 122 -2.48 6.47 -12.51
C ASP A 122 -2.18 6.56 -11.00
N MET A 123 -1.36 5.64 -10.48
CA MET A 123 -0.87 5.67 -9.10
C MET A 123 -0.01 6.90 -8.84
N LEU A 124 0.96 7.19 -9.71
CA LEU A 124 1.84 8.36 -9.59
C LEU A 124 1.04 9.66 -9.69
N ALA A 125 0.10 9.76 -10.64
CA ALA A 125 -0.77 10.93 -10.76
C ALA A 125 -1.63 11.16 -9.50
N HIS A 126 -2.10 10.07 -8.86
CA HIS A 126 -2.83 10.17 -7.60
C HIS A 126 -1.96 10.67 -6.45
N ILE A 127 -0.72 10.16 -6.33
CA ILE A 127 0.25 10.61 -5.33
C ILE A 127 0.60 12.08 -5.54
N GLU A 128 0.90 12.49 -6.77
CA GLU A 128 1.23 13.87 -7.12
C GLU A 128 0.09 14.82 -6.76
N LEU A 129 -1.14 14.49 -7.17
CA LEU A 129 -2.32 15.28 -6.81
C LEU A 129 -2.43 15.48 -5.29
N ARG A 130 -2.30 14.40 -4.51
CA ARG A 130 -2.39 14.50 -3.04
C ARG A 130 -1.21 15.23 -2.42
N SER A 131 -0.03 15.16 -3.02
CA SER A 131 1.12 15.98 -2.61
C SER A 131 0.80 17.47 -2.71
N THR A 132 0.15 17.91 -3.80
CA THR A 132 -0.27 19.32 -3.94
C THR A 132 -1.37 19.75 -2.96
N GLU A 133 -2.19 18.80 -2.49
CA GLU A 133 -3.28 19.07 -1.55
C GLU A 133 -2.84 19.00 -0.08
N GLY A 134 -1.75 18.29 0.22
CA GLY A 134 -1.14 18.16 1.54
C GLY A 134 -1.10 16.72 2.06
N LEU A 135 0.11 16.26 2.37
CA LEU A 135 0.40 14.94 2.94
C LEU A 135 0.99 15.07 4.35
N ALA A 136 0.54 14.21 5.25
CA ALA A 136 1.18 13.91 6.53
C ALA A 136 2.03 12.63 6.45
N GLY A 137 1.79 11.78 5.45
CA GLY A 137 2.59 10.59 5.16
C GLY A 137 2.11 9.88 3.90
N VAL A 138 3.00 9.11 3.27
CA VAL A 138 2.69 8.30 2.08
C VAL A 138 3.10 6.85 2.34
N LEU A 139 2.22 5.93 1.98
CA LEU A 139 2.45 4.49 2.02
C LEU A 139 2.19 3.95 0.62
N VAL A 140 3.20 3.36 -0.02
CA VAL A 140 3.04 2.73 -1.34
C VAL A 140 3.28 1.24 -1.21
N ALA A 141 2.26 0.46 -1.51
CA ALA A 141 2.32 -0.99 -1.50
C ALA A 141 2.62 -1.50 -2.91
N SER A 142 3.90 -1.49 -3.31
CA SER A 142 4.40 -1.97 -4.61
C SER A 142 5.87 -2.40 -4.49
N ALA A 143 6.25 -3.44 -5.24
CA ALA A 143 7.63 -3.86 -5.41
C ALA A 143 8.33 -3.17 -6.60
N ASP A 144 7.64 -2.34 -7.39
CA ASP A 144 8.23 -1.68 -8.54
C ASP A 144 9.08 -0.46 -8.15
N GLY A 145 10.40 -0.66 -8.04
CA GLY A 145 11.34 0.42 -7.78
C GLY A 145 11.65 1.30 -8.98
N GLN A 146 11.37 0.86 -10.21
CA GLN A 146 11.63 1.68 -11.40
C GLN A 146 10.63 2.82 -11.50
N ALA A 147 9.36 2.53 -11.23
CA ALA A 147 8.30 3.54 -11.27
C ALA A 147 8.32 4.45 -10.02
N PHE A 148 8.49 3.88 -8.83
CA PHE A 148 8.18 4.58 -7.58
C PHE A 148 9.37 5.18 -6.84
N ARG A 149 10.60 4.68 -7.03
CA ARG A 149 11.72 5.06 -6.16
C ARG A 149 11.99 6.56 -6.15
N GLU A 150 12.31 7.14 -7.31
CA GLU A 150 12.67 8.56 -7.39
C GLU A 150 11.51 9.48 -6.96
N PRO A 151 10.25 9.28 -7.41
CA PRO A 151 9.11 10.07 -6.93
C PRO A 151 8.93 10.03 -5.41
N LEU A 152 9.10 8.86 -4.79
CA LEU A 152 8.96 8.69 -3.34
C LEU A 152 10.13 9.30 -2.56
N GLU A 153 11.35 9.18 -3.08
CA GLU A 153 12.54 9.81 -2.51
C GLU A 153 12.43 11.35 -2.53
N ILE A 154 11.84 11.93 -3.59
CA ILE A 154 11.55 13.37 -3.65
C ILE A 154 10.58 13.79 -2.53
N ILE A 155 9.46 13.08 -2.37
CA ILE A 155 8.47 13.36 -1.32
C ILE A 155 9.08 13.23 0.08
N ALA A 156 9.91 12.20 0.28
CA ALA A 156 10.64 12.01 1.53
C ALA A 156 11.64 13.15 1.80
N GLY A 157 12.33 13.62 0.75
CA GLY A 157 13.24 14.78 0.81
C GLY A 157 12.56 16.09 1.22
N ASP A 158 11.26 16.24 0.92
CA ASP A 158 10.44 17.37 1.35
C ASP A 158 9.96 17.26 2.81
N GLY A 159 10.38 16.20 3.52
CA GLY A 159 10.09 15.98 4.95
C GLY A 159 8.78 15.24 5.23
N VAL A 160 8.12 14.70 4.21
CA VAL A 160 6.94 13.85 4.38
C VAL A 160 7.41 12.41 4.64
N PRO A 161 7.01 11.75 5.74
CA PRO A 161 7.34 10.34 5.96
C PRO A 161 6.80 9.44 4.84
N VAL A 162 7.67 8.63 4.24
CA VAL A 162 7.29 7.69 3.17
C VAL A 162 7.65 6.26 3.57
N SER A 163 6.66 5.37 3.46
CA SER A 163 6.83 3.93 3.70
C SER A 163 6.49 3.12 2.44
N VAL A 164 7.31 2.13 2.13
CA VAL A 164 7.06 1.14 1.08
C VAL A 164 6.60 -0.16 1.74
N LEU A 165 5.41 -0.62 1.34
CA LEU A 165 4.84 -1.89 1.80
C LEU A 165 5.08 -2.96 0.74
N GLY A 166 5.54 -4.13 1.15
CA GLY A 166 5.69 -5.22 0.22
C GLY A 166 6.20 -6.48 0.88
N PHE A 167 6.76 -7.36 0.06
CA PHE A 167 7.50 -8.51 0.53
C PHE A 167 8.99 -8.22 0.39
N ARG A 168 9.77 -8.45 1.44
CA ARG A 168 11.22 -8.12 1.46
C ARG A 168 11.99 -8.75 0.29
N GLU A 169 11.53 -9.89 -0.20
CA GLU A 169 12.08 -10.63 -1.34
C GLU A 169 11.98 -9.88 -2.67
N HIS A 170 11.06 -8.91 -2.76
CA HIS A 170 10.74 -8.21 -4.00
C HIS A 170 11.01 -6.70 -3.93
N ALA A 171 11.22 -6.14 -2.74
CA ALA A 171 11.38 -4.70 -2.52
C ALA A 171 12.83 -4.30 -2.14
N SER A 172 13.83 -4.90 -2.78
CA SER A 172 15.25 -4.63 -2.48
C SER A 172 15.61 -3.14 -2.61
N TRP A 173 15.02 -2.44 -3.57
CA TRP A 173 15.23 -1.01 -3.79
C TRP A 173 14.82 -0.17 -2.57
N ALA A 174 13.70 -0.51 -1.91
CA ALA A 174 13.22 0.19 -0.72
C ALA A 174 14.08 -0.15 0.50
N LEU A 175 14.47 -1.42 0.65
CA LEU A 175 15.37 -1.86 1.72
C LEU A 175 16.76 -1.20 1.65
N THR A 176 17.21 -0.82 0.45
CA THR A 176 18.49 -0.13 0.24
C THR A 176 18.40 1.39 0.28
N SER A 177 17.21 1.96 0.47
CA SER A 177 17.04 3.41 0.55
C SER A 177 17.30 3.91 1.96
N ASP A 178 18.04 5.00 2.10
CA ASP A 178 18.35 5.61 3.40
C ASP A 178 17.21 6.50 3.93
N ILE A 179 16.24 6.84 3.08
CA ILE A 179 15.18 7.82 3.39
C ILE A 179 13.76 7.25 3.30
N LEU A 180 13.59 6.04 2.77
CA LEU A 180 12.31 5.35 2.72
C LEU A 180 12.24 4.30 3.84
N GLU A 181 11.12 4.23 4.55
CA GLU A 181 10.85 3.14 5.49
C GLU A 181 10.33 1.93 4.70
N PHE A 182 10.89 0.74 4.92
CA PHE A 182 10.30 -0.50 4.39
C PHE A 182 9.48 -1.20 5.47
N VAL A 183 8.26 -1.62 5.11
CA VAL A 183 7.36 -2.42 5.97
C VAL A 183 7.02 -3.71 5.24
N ASP A 184 7.42 -4.85 5.82
CA ASP A 184 6.98 -6.14 5.29
C ASP A 184 5.50 -6.34 5.61
N LEU A 185 4.70 -6.69 4.60
CA LEU A 185 3.25 -6.90 4.75
C LEU A 185 2.93 -8.01 5.75
N GLU A 186 3.81 -8.99 5.93
CA GLU A 186 3.64 -10.04 6.94
C GLU A 186 3.80 -9.54 8.37
N ASP A 187 4.60 -8.50 8.58
CA ASP A 187 4.85 -7.91 9.90
C ASP A 187 3.66 -7.06 10.37
N ILE A 188 2.70 -6.75 9.49
CA ILE A 188 1.48 -6.02 9.85
C ILE A 188 0.48 -6.96 10.56
N PRO A 189 0.10 -6.68 11.82
CA PRO A 189 -0.72 -7.58 12.62
C PRO A 189 -2.05 -7.95 11.98
N GLY A 190 -2.25 -9.24 11.72
CA GLY A 190 -3.50 -9.81 11.23
C GLY A 190 -3.74 -9.63 9.73
N VAL A 191 -2.79 -9.06 8.98
CA VAL A 191 -2.87 -8.99 7.50
C VAL A 191 -2.83 -10.39 6.90
N PHE A 192 -1.95 -11.27 7.39
CA PHE A 192 -1.97 -12.68 7.02
C PHE A 192 -2.45 -13.55 8.19
N PRO A 193 -3.38 -14.50 7.94
CA PRO A 193 -3.91 -15.39 8.99
C PRO A 193 -2.91 -16.48 9.41
N ARG A 194 -1.91 -16.76 8.57
CA ARG A 194 -0.80 -17.69 8.81
C ARG A 194 0.47 -17.10 8.24
N ALA A 195 1.60 -17.47 8.82
CA ALA A 195 2.90 -17.15 8.24
C ALA A 195 2.98 -17.71 6.80
N LEU A 196 3.49 -16.88 5.91
CA LEU A 196 3.85 -17.22 4.55
C LEU A 196 4.94 -18.29 4.58
N PRO A 197 4.92 -19.26 3.65
CA PRO A 197 5.90 -20.33 3.58
C PRO A 197 7.24 -19.80 3.03
N ARG A 198 7.87 -18.87 3.74
CA ARG A 198 9.19 -18.34 3.36
C ARG A 198 10.22 -19.43 3.55
N VAL A 199 10.90 -19.78 2.46
CA VAL A 199 12.11 -20.61 2.52
C VAL A 199 13.25 -19.77 1.97
N GLY A 200 13.71 -18.83 2.77
CA GLY A 200 14.86 -17.99 2.47
C GLY A 200 16.16 -18.67 2.86
N LEU A 201 17.22 -18.49 2.07
CA LEU A 201 18.58 -18.98 2.39
C LEU A 201 19.13 -18.38 3.70
N ASP A 202 18.63 -17.21 4.07
CA ASP A 202 18.90 -16.45 5.28
C ASP A 202 18.16 -16.97 6.53
N SER A 203 17.18 -17.86 6.34
CA SER A 203 16.26 -18.36 7.37
C SER A 203 16.22 -19.89 7.43
N LEU A 204 17.31 -20.56 7.03
CA LEU A 204 17.38 -22.02 7.01
C LEU A 204 17.46 -22.60 8.44
N PRO A 205 16.76 -23.71 8.73
CA PRO A 205 16.94 -24.43 9.97
C PRO A 205 18.34 -25.06 10.04
N ASP A 206 18.83 -25.35 11.25
CA ASP A 206 20.16 -25.91 11.48
C ASP A 206 20.37 -27.27 10.77
N GLU A 207 19.30 -28.06 10.63
CA GLU A 207 19.28 -29.32 9.87
C GLU A 207 19.22 -29.14 8.34
N GLY A 208 19.10 -27.90 7.86
CA GLY A 208 18.91 -27.56 6.45
C GLY A 208 17.47 -27.75 5.97
N ALA A 209 17.10 -27.09 4.85
CA ALA A 209 15.77 -27.22 4.25
C ALA A 209 15.85 -27.65 2.78
N TRP A 210 14.88 -28.48 2.36
CA TRP A 210 14.68 -28.81 0.95
C TRP A 210 13.96 -27.66 0.25
N LEU A 211 14.68 -26.92 -0.59
CA LEU A 211 14.10 -25.90 -1.46
C LEU A 211 13.44 -26.59 -2.66
N GLN A 212 12.11 -26.69 -2.65
CA GLN A 212 11.38 -27.27 -3.77
C GLN A 212 11.42 -26.32 -4.99
N PRO A 213 11.55 -26.86 -6.21
CA PRO A 213 11.52 -26.04 -7.41
C PRO A 213 10.15 -25.38 -7.57
N PHE A 214 10.11 -24.07 -7.81
CA PHE A 214 8.86 -23.32 -8.04
C PHE A 214 8.05 -23.79 -9.25
N ARG A 215 8.69 -24.46 -10.22
CA ARG A 215 8.06 -25.02 -11.41
C ARG A 215 8.69 -26.37 -11.75
N PRO A 216 7.92 -27.33 -12.30
CA PRO A 216 8.48 -28.58 -12.79
C PRO A 216 9.41 -28.32 -13.99
N LEU A 217 10.46 -29.15 -14.15
CA LEU A 217 11.43 -29.03 -15.25
C LEU A 217 10.78 -29.05 -16.65
N SER A 218 9.62 -29.72 -16.77
CA SER A 218 8.84 -29.79 -18.01
C SER A 218 8.36 -28.41 -18.49
N ALA A 219 8.28 -27.39 -17.63
CA ALA A 219 7.86 -26.05 -18.00
C ALA A 219 8.83 -25.35 -18.98
N LEU A 220 10.09 -25.80 -19.06
CA LEU A 220 11.08 -25.29 -20.02
C LEU A 220 10.76 -25.66 -21.47
N LEU A 221 9.94 -26.69 -21.69
CA LEU A 221 9.58 -27.18 -23.02
C LEU A 221 8.50 -26.31 -23.69
N THR A 222 7.84 -25.44 -22.95
CA THR A 222 6.74 -24.60 -23.45
C THR A 222 7.20 -23.21 -23.93
N SER A 223 8.50 -22.90 -23.82
CA SER A 223 9.07 -21.59 -24.21
C SER A 223 9.63 -21.54 -25.64
N ARG A 224 9.15 -22.40 -26.55
CA ARG A 224 9.44 -22.29 -27.99
C ARG A 224 8.20 -22.56 -28.81
N THR A 225 7.45 -21.51 -29.11
CA THR A 225 6.93 -21.27 -30.47
C THR A 225 6.59 -19.80 -30.62
#